data_AF-F3GMK6-F1
#
_entry.id   AF-F3GMK6-F1
#
_cell.length_a   1.000
_cell.length_b   1.000
_cell.length_c   1.000
_cell.angle_alpha   90.00
_cell.angle_beta   90.00
_cell.angle_gamma   90.00
#
_symmetry.space_group_name_H-M   'P 1'
#
loop_
_entity.id
_entity.type
_entity.pdbx_description
1 polymer ?
#
loop_
_entity_poly.entity_id
_entity_poly.type
_entity_poly.pdbx_seq_one_letter_code
_entity_poly.pdbx_strand_id
1 'polypeptide(L)'
;GKPALVIVLNSLIINWQREILMVFPQAQIAMQTFDASAGWIIVNYERLGDFVMHASRFAVMVIDEAHRLKEPTAAWTRHGFDIAAQVQNRYLLTGTPVLNREAELHTLLRLS
;
A
#
# COMPACT_ATOMS: atom_id res chain seq x y z
N GLY A 1 -11.67 13.72 2.82
CA GLY A 1 -10.88 13.51 1.58
C GLY A 1 -10.83 12.03 1.28
N LYS A 2 -10.34 11.60 0.11
CA LYS A 2 -10.11 10.17 -0.15
C LYS A 2 -9.01 9.63 0.79
N PRO A 3 -9.17 8.45 1.41
CA PRO A 3 -8.17 7.90 2.33
C PRO A 3 -6.85 7.53 1.67
N ALA A 4 -5.80 7.46 2.50
CA ALA A 4 -4.55 6.78 2.17
C ALA A 4 -4.65 5.30 2.58
N LEU A 5 -4.28 4.39 1.67
CA LEU A 5 -4.12 2.96 1.95
C LEU A 5 -2.66 2.68 2.27
N VAL A 6 -2.37 2.09 3.43
CA VAL A 6 -1.02 1.73 3.88
C VAL A 6 -0.98 0.22 4.04
N ILE A 7 -0.12 -0.45 3.26
CA ILE A 7 0.00 -1.90 3.19
C ILE A 7 1.28 -2.29 3.89
N VAL A 8 1.18 -3.13 4.91
CA VAL A 8 2.28 -3.42 5.84
C VAL A 8 2.36 -4.91 6.16
N LEU A 9 3.46 -5.35 6.77
CA LEU A 9 3.48 -6.67 7.42
C LEU A 9 2.49 -6.68 8.59
N ASN A 10 1.88 -7.83 8.86
CA ASN A 10 0.91 -7.96 9.96
C ASN A 10 1.47 -7.52 11.33
N SER A 11 2.76 -7.77 11.57
CA SER A 11 3.45 -7.34 12.79
C SER A 11 3.63 -5.82 12.91
N LEU A 12 3.54 -5.08 11.81
CA LEU A 12 3.79 -3.64 11.75
C LEU A 12 2.53 -2.78 11.79
N ILE A 13 1.33 -3.38 11.78
CA ILE A 13 0.05 -2.63 11.82
C ILE A 13 0.00 -1.67 13.00
N ILE A 14 0.30 -2.18 14.21
CA ILE A 14 0.25 -1.38 15.44
C ILE A 14 1.37 -0.33 15.47
N ASN A 15 2.53 -0.64 14.89
CA ASN A 15 3.63 0.31 14.84
C ASN A 15 3.28 1.50 13.93
N TRP A 16 2.79 1.24 12.72
CA TRP A 16 2.33 2.28 11.80
C TRP A 16 1.20 3.13 12.36
N GLN A 17 0.24 2.52 13.08
CA GLN A 17 -0.81 3.29 13.75
C GLN A 17 -0.20 4.28 14.76
N ARG A 18 0.75 3.83 15.59
CA ARG A 18 1.43 4.70 16.56
C ARG A 18 2.21 5.81 15.87
N GLU A 19 2.95 5.50 14.82
CA GLU A 19 3.74 6.50 14.07
C GLU A 19 2.87 7.57 13.43
N ILE A 20 1.76 7.17 12.79
CA ILE A 20 0.79 8.11 12.23
C ILE A 20 0.22 9.00 13.34
N LEU A 21 -0.16 8.44 14.50
CA LEU A 21 -0.70 9.23 15.60
C LEU A 21 0.34 10.11 16.30
N MET A 22 1.63 9.74 16.28
CA MET A 22 2.70 10.59 16.79
C MET A 22 2.90 11.84 15.92
N VAL A 23 2.79 11.71 14.60
CA VAL A 23 2.96 12.82 13.65
C VAL A 23 1.66 13.61 13.47
N PHE A 24 0.52 12.91 13.43
CA PHE A 24 -0.81 13.49 13.24
C PHE A 24 -1.80 12.93 14.28
N PRO A 25 -1.85 13.50 15.50
CA PRO A 25 -2.64 12.97 16.60
C PRO A 25 -4.16 12.88 16.37
N GLN A 26 -4.67 13.67 15.43
CA GLN A 26 -6.10 13.71 15.06
C GLN A 26 -6.42 12.77 13.88
N ALA A 27 -5.48 11.92 13.46
CA ALA A 27 -5.71 10.97 12.37
C ALA A 27 -6.85 10.00 12.69
N GLN A 28 -7.83 9.90 11.79
CA GLN A 28 -8.82 8.83 11.81
C GLN A 28 -8.26 7.63 11.04
N ILE A 29 -8.01 6.52 11.77
CA ILE A 29 -7.34 5.33 11.25
C ILE A 29 -8.27 4.13 11.33
N ALA A 30 -8.51 3.47 10.20
CA ALA A 30 -9.12 2.14 10.15
C ALA A 30 -8.03 1.08 9.98
N MET A 31 -8.18 -0.05 10.67
CA MET A 31 -7.24 -1.17 10.58
C MET A 31 -7.93 -2.39 10.00
N GLN A 32 -7.33 -3.01 8.99
CA GLN A 32 -7.77 -4.27 8.38
C GLN A 32 -9.20 -4.26 7.79
N THR A 33 -9.86 -3.11 7.74
CA THR A 33 -11.21 -2.93 7.21
C THR A 33 -11.30 -1.63 6.42
N PHE A 34 -12.18 -1.61 5.42
CA PHE A 34 -12.49 -0.38 4.70
C PHE A 34 -13.45 0.48 5.51
N ASP A 35 -13.08 1.75 5.72
CA ASP A 35 -13.93 2.77 6.31
C ASP A 35 -13.77 4.05 5.48
N ALA A 36 -14.88 4.50 4.87
CA ALA A 36 -14.89 5.70 4.05
C ALA A 36 -14.75 7.00 4.86
N SER A 37 -14.98 6.94 6.18
CA SER A 37 -14.79 8.07 7.09
C SER A 37 -13.35 8.20 7.57
N ALA A 38 -12.56 7.12 7.52
CA ALA A 38 -11.16 7.16 7.91
C ALA A 38 -10.31 7.95 6.91
N GLY A 39 -9.32 8.69 7.41
CA GLY A 39 -8.30 9.33 6.57
C GLY A 39 -7.16 8.37 6.19
N TRP A 40 -6.95 7.34 7.01
CA TRP A 40 -5.88 6.36 6.87
C TRP A 40 -6.45 4.95 7.04
N ILE A 41 -6.06 4.04 6.16
CA ILE A 41 -6.42 2.63 6.24
C ILE A 41 -5.14 1.81 6.26
N ILE A 42 -4.91 1.06 7.33
CA ILE A 42 -3.73 0.20 7.48
C ILE A 42 -4.16 -1.26 7.30
N VAL A 43 -3.63 -1.92 6.28
CA VAL A 43 -3.97 -3.30 5.91
C VAL A 43 -2.70 -4.15 5.80
N ASN A 44 -2.82 -5.46 6.06
CA ASN A 44 -1.74 -6.40 5.76
C ASN A 44 -1.86 -6.94 4.33
N TYR A 45 -0.83 -7.66 3.88
CA TYR A 45 -0.81 -8.26 2.55
C TYR A 45 -1.91 -9.30 2.36
N GLU A 46 -2.19 -10.12 3.39
CA GLU A 46 -3.14 -11.23 3.32
C GLU A 46 -4.58 -10.76 3.05
N ARG A 47 -4.93 -9.55 3.50
CA ARG A 47 -6.28 -8.99 3.39
C ARG A 47 -6.50 -8.06 2.22
N LEU A 48 -5.54 -7.89 1.32
CA LEU A 48 -5.68 -6.99 0.16
C LEU A 48 -6.90 -7.29 -0.71
N GLY A 49 -7.35 -8.55 -0.76
CA GLY A 49 -8.56 -8.95 -1.51
C GLY A 49 -9.81 -8.17 -1.10
N ASP A 50 -9.95 -7.85 0.18
CA ASP A 50 -11.10 -7.09 0.73
C ASP A 50 -11.16 -5.65 0.18
N PHE A 51 -10.03 -5.14 -0.34
CA PHE A 51 -9.87 -3.74 -0.74
C PHE A 51 -9.90 -3.51 -2.25
N VAL A 52 -9.84 -4.57 -3.06
CA VAL A 52 -9.85 -4.46 -4.53
C VAL A 52 -11.10 -3.72 -5.03
N MET A 53 -12.27 -4.02 -4.46
CA MET A 53 -13.54 -3.36 -4.82
C MET A 53 -13.58 -1.87 -4.42
N HIS A 54 -12.71 -1.45 -3.50
CA HIS A 54 -12.64 -0.09 -2.98
C HIS A 54 -11.48 0.71 -3.55
N ALA A 55 -10.67 0.14 -4.46
CA ALA A 55 -9.41 0.71 -4.91
C ALA A 55 -9.53 2.16 -5.43
N SER A 56 -10.55 2.45 -6.25
CA SER A 56 -10.83 3.78 -6.78
C SER A 56 -11.14 4.86 -5.72
N ARG A 57 -11.41 4.46 -4.48
CA ARG A 57 -11.67 5.36 -3.34
C ARG A 57 -10.41 5.85 -2.65
N PHE A 58 -9.24 5.27 -2.92
CA PHE A 58 -7.98 5.74 -2.34
C PHE A 58 -7.36 6.89 -3.13
N ALA A 59 -6.78 7.85 -2.42
CA ALA A 59 -5.96 8.91 -3.03
C ALA A 59 -4.52 8.45 -3.25
N VAL A 60 -4.03 7.65 -2.31
CA VAL A 60 -2.63 7.24 -2.18
C VAL A 60 -2.59 5.79 -1.72
N MET A 61 -1.63 5.04 -2.27
CA MET A 61 -1.26 3.70 -1.83
C MET A 61 0.20 3.73 -1.37
N VAL A 62 0.45 3.35 -0.12
CA VAL A 62 1.78 3.18 0.45
C VAL A 62 2.00 1.70 0.68
N ILE A 63 3.13 1.17 0.21
CA ILE A 63 3.47 -0.25 0.34
C ILE A 63 4.79 -0.34 1.11
N ASP A 64 4.71 -0.86 2.32
CA ASP A 64 5.87 -1.14 3.16
C ASP A 64 6.39 -2.57 2.93
N GLU A 65 7.70 -2.71 2.90
CA GLU A 65 8.40 -3.90 2.41
C GLU A 65 7.95 -4.38 1.03
N ALA A 66 7.91 -3.43 0.08
CA ALA A 66 7.41 -3.64 -1.28
C ALA A 66 8.07 -4.81 -2.05
N HIS A 67 9.27 -5.26 -1.64
CA HIS A 67 9.91 -6.46 -2.19
C HIS A 67 9.07 -7.74 -2.02
N ARG A 68 8.02 -7.72 -1.18
CA ARG A 68 7.03 -8.82 -1.04
C ARG A 68 6.14 -9.00 -2.27
N LEU A 69 5.97 -7.97 -3.10
CA LEU A 69 5.16 -8.01 -4.33
C LEU A 69 5.91 -8.60 -5.55
N LYS A 70 6.97 -9.37 -5.33
CA LYS A 70 7.84 -9.90 -6.39
C LYS A 70 7.30 -11.16 -7.09
N GLU A 71 6.41 -11.90 -6.45
CA GLU A 71 5.91 -13.18 -6.95
C GLU A 71 4.53 -13.00 -7.60
N PRO A 72 4.40 -13.00 -8.94
CA PRO A 72 3.14 -12.71 -9.62
C PRO A 72 2.04 -13.73 -9.33
N THR A 73 2.41 -14.96 -8.97
CA THR A 73 1.46 -16.03 -8.67
C THR A 73 0.81 -15.90 -7.28
N ALA A 74 1.38 -15.07 -6.39
CA ALA A 74 0.83 -14.87 -5.07
C ALA A 74 -0.44 -13.99 -5.11
N ALA A 75 -1.49 -14.40 -4.39
CA ALA A 75 -2.78 -13.71 -4.39
C ALA A 75 -2.67 -12.24 -3.95
N TRP A 76 -1.87 -11.94 -2.93
CA TRP A 76 -1.63 -10.56 -2.48
C TRP A 76 -0.91 -9.72 -3.54
N THR A 77 -0.04 -10.31 -4.36
CA THR A 77 0.64 -9.60 -5.44
C THR A 77 -0.39 -9.15 -6.47
N ARG A 78 -1.25 -10.07 -6.91
CA ARG A 78 -2.34 -9.78 -7.84
C ARG A 78 -3.27 -8.69 -7.30
N HIS A 79 -3.76 -8.84 -6.07
CA HIS A 79 -4.64 -7.84 -5.45
C HIS A 79 -3.94 -6.47 -5.31
N GLY A 80 -2.65 -6.47 -4.97
CA GLY A 80 -1.83 -5.25 -4.91
C GLY A 80 -1.78 -4.54 -6.26
N PHE A 81 -1.55 -5.26 -7.35
CA PHE A 81 -1.57 -4.70 -8.71
C PHE A 81 -2.97 -4.22 -9.12
N ASP A 82 -4.02 -4.97 -8.82
CA ASP A 82 -5.41 -4.58 -9.12
C ASP A 82 -5.81 -3.27 -8.42
N ILE A 83 -5.33 -3.06 -7.19
CA ILE A 83 -5.50 -1.80 -6.46
C ILE A 83 -4.63 -0.69 -7.06
N ALA A 84 -3.34 -0.97 -7.30
CA ALA A 84 -2.38 -0.01 -7.84
C ALA A 84 -2.82 0.57 -9.20
N ALA A 85 -3.47 -0.24 -10.04
CA ALA A 85 -4.02 0.19 -11.33
C ALA A 85 -5.09 1.30 -11.21
N GLN A 86 -5.77 1.39 -10.06
CA GLN A 86 -6.85 2.35 -9.82
C GLN A 86 -6.44 3.53 -8.92
N VAL A 87 -5.25 3.47 -8.31
CA VAL A 87 -4.74 4.52 -7.41
C VAL A 87 -3.63 5.30 -8.10
N GLN A 88 -3.80 6.61 -8.25
CA GLN A 88 -2.88 7.47 -9.00
C GLN A 88 -1.50 7.60 -8.32
N ASN A 89 -1.47 7.81 -7.01
CA ASN A 89 -0.24 8.06 -6.25
C ASN A 89 0.17 6.80 -5.49
N ARG A 90 1.38 6.30 -5.76
CA ARG A 90 1.88 5.05 -5.19
C ARG A 90 3.29 5.27 -4.65
N TYR A 91 3.50 4.93 -3.38
CA TYR A 91 4.80 5.01 -2.70
C TYR A 91 5.23 3.61 -2.28
N LEU A 92 6.42 3.21 -2.72
CA LEU A 92 7.00 1.91 -2.39
C LEU A 92 8.14 2.14 -1.40
N LEU A 93 8.03 1.58 -0.20
CA LEU A 93 9.02 1.64 0.86
C LEU A 93 9.64 0.26 1.01
N THR A 94 10.97 0.17 0.98
CA THR A 94 11.67 -1.06 1.32
C THR A 94 13.09 -0.77 1.79
N GLY A 95 13.53 -1.48 2.83
CA GLY A 95 14.92 -1.46 3.27
C GLY A 95 15.86 -2.26 2.38
N THR A 96 15.30 -3.10 1.49
CA THR A 96 16.04 -3.94 0.54
C THR A 96 15.55 -3.65 -0.88
N PRO A 97 16.05 -2.59 -1.54
CA PRO A 97 15.78 -2.42 -2.96
C PRO A 97 16.25 -3.68 -3.67
N VAL A 98 15.35 -4.32 -4.42
CA VAL A 98 15.62 -5.57 -5.13
C VAL A 98 16.76 -5.31 -6.12
N LEU A 99 17.99 -5.66 -5.71
CA LEU A 99 19.18 -5.72 -6.57
C LEU A 99 18.99 -6.89 -7.55
N ASN A 100 18.38 -6.61 -8.69
CA ASN A 100 18.80 -7.04 -10.04
C ASN A 100 17.68 -6.87 -11.05
N ARG A 101 17.69 -5.73 -11.74
CA ARG A 101 17.88 -5.62 -13.21
C ARG A 101 17.71 -4.17 -13.61
N GLU A 102 18.77 -3.60 -14.19
CA GLU A 102 18.79 -2.29 -14.87
C GLU A 102 17.65 -2.12 -15.90
N ALA A 103 16.96 -3.20 -16.30
CA ALA A 103 15.83 -3.20 -17.21
C ALA A 103 14.53 -2.56 -16.65
N GLU A 104 14.29 -2.54 -15.33
CA GLU A 104 13.03 -1.97 -14.78
C GLU A 104 13.08 -0.44 -14.62
N LEU A 105 14.28 0.14 -14.46
CA LEU A 105 14.47 1.59 -14.49
C LEU A 105 14.06 2.21 -15.83
N HIS A 106 14.22 1.48 -16.94
CA HIS A 106 13.82 1.96 -18.26
C HIS A 106 12.31 2.00 -18.48
N THR A 107 11.53 1.13 -17.84
CA THR A 107 10.06 1.16 -17.95
C THR A 107 9.45 2.31 -17.15
N LEU A 108 10.03 2.62 -15.98
CA LEU A 108 9.60 3.75 -15.14
C LEU A 108 9.93 5.12 -15.76
N LEU A 109 11.01 5.24 -16.55
CA LEU A 109 11.37 6.49 -17.23
C LEU A 109 10.60 6.72 -18.55
N ARG A 110 10.00 5.68 -19.14
CA ARG A 110 9.29 5.77 -20.44
C ARG A 110 7.81 6.16 -20.35
N LEU A 111 7.31 6.39 -19.14
CA LEU A 111 5.95 6.90 -18.88
C LEU A 111 5.97 8.38 -18.45
N SER A 112 7.01 9.13 -18.84
CA SER A 112 6.96 10.60 -18.88
C SER A 112 6.47 11.10 -20.23
#